data_AF-A0A2I9D9I5-F1
#
_entry.id   AF-A0A2I9D9I5-F1
#
_cell.length_a   1.000
_cell.length_b   1.000
_cell.length_c   1.000
_cell.angle_alpha   90.00
_cell.angle_beta   90.00
_cell.angle_gamma   90.00
#
_symmetry.space_group_name_H-M   'P 1'
#
loop_
_entity.id
_entity.type
_entity.pdbx_description
1 polymer ?
#
loop_
_entity_poly.entity_id
_entity_poly.type
_entity_poly.pdbx_seq_one_letter_code
_entity_poly.pdbx_strand_id
1 'polypeptide(L)'
;MYFTFVEQVRARLAESDVPTPVAEAYLQVLTNLNALSVLMVPDSDDDLNSPEMTHLTRLFAQHQRRRMRMEEEHPLLAVLSRPAGWRGN
;
A
#
# COMPACT_ATOMS: atom_id res chain seq x y z
N MET A 1 -7.95 3.36 9.32
CA MET A 1 -7.18 4.17 8.35
C MET A 1 -5.95 3.37 7.94
N TYR A 2 -5.76 3.13 6.64
CA TYR A 2 -4.57 2.43 6.13
C TYR A 2 -3.43 3.43 5.96
N PHE A 3 -2.24 3.12 6.48
CA PHE A 3 -1.06 3.95 6.31
C PHE A 3 0.21 3.10 6.30
N THR A 4 1.11 3.39 5.37
CA THR A 4 2.44 2.79 5.27
C THR A 4 3.51 3.89 5.20
N PHE A 5 4.58 3.79 5.98
CA PHE A 5 5.69 4.75 5.94
C PHE A 5 6.57 4.51 4.71
N VAL A 6 6.15 5.02 3.54
CA VAL A 6 6.78 4.75 2.23
C VAL A 6 8.28 5.09 2.23
N GLU A 7 8.71 6.20 2.83
CA GLU A 7 10.13 6.57 2.87
C GLU A 7 10.98 5.58 3.68
N GLN A 8 10.43 5.02 4.76
CA GLN A 8 11.12 3.97 5.51
C GLN A 8 11.24 2.69 4.67
N VAL A 9 10.18 2.32 3.94
CA VAL A 9 10.22 1.15 3.04
C VAL A 9 11.21 1.38 1.90
N ARG A 10 11.27 2.60 1.34
CA ARG A 10 12.24 2.99 0.31
C ARG A 10 13.68 2.84 0.80
N ALA A 11 13.99 3.36 1.98
CA ALA A 11 15.33 3.24 2.56
C ALA A 11 15.75 1.77 2.72
N ARG A 12 14.83 0.92 3.21
CA ARG A 12 15.08 -0.52 3.35
C ARG A 12 15.22 -1.26 2.04
N LEU A 13 14.45 -0.87 1.01
CA LEU A 13 14.55 -1.47 -0.32
C LEU A 13 15.90 -1.15 -0.97
N ALA A 14 16.45 0.05 -0.74
CA ALA A 14 17.77 0.44 -1.24
C ALA A 14 18.92 -0.41 -0.68
N GLU A 15 18.73 -1.02 0.49
CA GLU A 15 19.69 -1.92 1.14
C GLU A 15 19.37 -3.41 0.91
N SER A 16 18.40 -3.72 0.04
CA SER A 16 17.92 -5.09 -0.19
C SER A 16 18.28 -5.63 -1.57
N ASP A 17 18.18 -6.95 -1.74
CA ASP A 17 18.38 -7.63 -3.02
C ASP A 17 17.15 -7.58 -3.95
N VAL A 18 16.11 -6.80 -3.61
CA VAL A 18 14.92 -6.66 -4.45
C VAL A 18 15.31 -5.90 -5.73
N PRO A 19 14.98 -6.42 -6.93
CA PRO A 19 15.27 -5.71 -8.17
C PRO A 19 14.64 -4.30 -8.19
N THR A 20 15.41 -3.29 -8.61
CA THR A 20 14.95 -1.90 -8.71
C THR A 20 13.57 -1.72 -9.37
N PRO A 21 13.24 -2.33 -10.53
CA PRO A 21 11.92 -2.16 -11.13
C PRO A 21 10.79 -2.73 -10.26
N VAL A 22 11.05 -3.78 -9.48
CA VAL A 22 10.09 -4.35 -8.53
C VAL A 22 9.92 -3.42 -7.34
N ALA A 23 11.01 -2.89 -6.80
CA ALA A 23 10.99 -1.94 -5.69
C ALA A 23 10.21 -0.67 -6.04
N GLU A 24 10.45 -0.07 -7.22
CA GLU A 24 9.73 1.12 -7.69
C GLU A 24 8.23 0.85 -7.86
N ALA A 25 7.88 -0.25 -8.52
CA ALA A 25 6.48 -0.65 -8.69
C ALA A 25 5.78 -0.86 -7.34
N TYR A 26 6.48 -1.44 -6.36
CA TYR A 26 5.95 -1.68 -5.03
C TYR A 26 5.73 -0.37 -4.27
N LEU A 27 6.71 0.54 -4.28
CA LEU A 27 6.60 1.87 -3.69
C LEU A 27 5.44 2.67 -4.30
N GLN A 28 5.21 2.56 -5.61
CA GLN A 28 4.06 3.18 -6.26
C GLN A 28 2.74 2.63 -5.72
N VAL A 29 2.63 1.31 -5.55
CA VAL A 29 1.42 0.69 -4.99
C VAL A 29 1.17 1.15 -3.56
N LEU A 30 2.20 1.19 -2.71
CA LEU A 30 2.08 1.68 -1.33
C LEU A 30 1.66 3.15 -1.28
N THR A 31 2.24 3.98 -2.14
CA THR A 31 1.89 5.40 -2.25
C THR A 31 0.44 5.59 -2.67
N ASN A 32 -0.02 4.84 -3.68
CA ASN A 32 -1.41 4.89 -4.13
C ASN A 32 -2.38 4.44 -3.03
N LEU A 33 -2.04 3.40 -2.26
CA LEU A 33 -2.87 2.95 -1.14
C LEU A 33 -2.98 4.01 -0.04
N ASN A 34 -1.89 4.72 0.26
CA ASN A 34 -1.94 5.85 1.21
C ASN A 34 -2.78 7.01 0.66
N ALA A 35 -2.65 7.36 -0.62
CA ALA A 35 -3.43 8.44 -1.22
C ALA A 35 -4.93 8.10 -1.23
N LEU A 36 -5.27 6.89 -1.65
CA LEU A 36 -6.66 6.42 -1.66
C LEU A 36 -7.25 6.35 -0.25
N SER A 37 -6.49 5.94 0.77
CA SER A 37 -7.00 5.89 2.14
C SER A 37 -7.36 7.27 2.71
N VAL A 38 -6.71 8.33 2.23
CA VAL A 38 -7.06 9.72 2.54
C VAL A 38 -8.29 10.16 1.75
N LEU A 39 -8.37 9.85 0.47
CA LEU A 39 -9.51 10.22 -0.39
C LEU A 39 -10.81 9.48 -0.03
N MET A 40 -10.70 8.33 0.63
CA MET A 40 -11.85 7.54 1.09
C MET A 40 -12.40 8.00 2.45
N VAL A 41 -11.87 9.09 3.04
CA VAL A 41 -12.46 9.69 4.23
C VAL A 41 -13.74 10.43 3.80
N PRO A 42 -14.94 10.00 4.23
CA PRO A 42 -16.17 10.67 3.87
C PRO A 42 -16.29 12.01 4.62
N ASP A 43 -16.76 13.05 3.94
CA ASP A 43 -17.06 14.35 4.55
C ASP A 43 -18.47 14.38 5.16
N SER A 44 -19.36 13.50 4.69
CA SER A 44 -20.73 13.33 5.18
C SER A 44 -21.23 11.88 5.05
N ASP A 45 -22.32 11.54 5.73
CA ASP A 45 -22.93 10.19 5.64
C ASP A 45 -23.51 9.90 4.24
N ASP A 46 -23.91 10.93 3.48
CA ASP A 46 -24.40 10.79 2.11
C ASP A 46 -23.28 10.36 1.14
N ASP A 47 -22.02 10.72 1.42
CA ASP A 47 -20.86 10.35 0.60
C ASP A 47 -20.53 8.86 0.67
N LEU A 48 -20.92 8.18 1.76
CA LEU A 48 -20.63 6.76 1.98
C LEU A 48 -21.22 5.87 0.88
N ASN A 49 -22.38 6.24 0.35
CA ASN A 49 -23.09 5.48 -0.68
C ASN A 49 -22.92 6.08 -2.09
N SER A 50 -22.04 7.08 -2.24
CA SER A 50 -21.79 7.71 -3.53
C SER A 50 -21.14 6.74 -4.54
N PRO A 51 -21.41 6.90 -5.84
CA PRO A 51 -20.69 6.19 -6.91
C PRO A 51 -19.17 6.39 -6.83
N GLU A 52 -18.73 7.58 -6.45
CA GLU A 52 -17.34 7.97 -6.28
C GLU A 52 -16.67 7.16 -5.17
N MET A 53 -17.29 7.07 -3.99
CA MET A 53 -16.78 6.27 -2.87
C MET A 53 -16.74 4.77 -3.22
N THR A 54 -17.75 4.29 -3.96
CA THR A 54 -17.77 2.92 -4.49
C THR A 54 -16.59 2.67 -5.44
N HIS A 55 -16.29 3.64 -6.32
CA HIS A 55 -15.16 3.55 -7.25
C HIS A 55 -13.81 3.55 -6.51
N LEU A 56 -13.61 4.47 -5.57
CA LEU A 56 -12.41 4.55 -4.74
C LEU A 56 -12.17 3.25 -3.95
N THR A 57 -13.23 2.69 -3.37
CA THR A 57 -13.18 1.40 -2.65
C THR A 57 -12.70 0.27 -3.56
N ARG A 58 -13.20 0.21 -4.81
CA ARG A 58 -12.75 -0.79 -5.79
C ARG A 58 -11.30 -0.61 -6.18
N LEU A 59 -10.85 0.62 -6.44
CA LEU A 59 -9.45 0.92 -6.75
C LEU A 59 -8.53 0.55 -5.59
N PHE A 60 -8.92 0.87 -4.36
CA PHE A 60 -8.18 0.52 -3.16
C PHE A 60 -8.04 -1.00 -3.03
N ALA A 61 -9.13 -1.76 -3.20
CA ALA A 61 -9.11 -3.22 -3.19
C ALA A 61 -8.22 -3.80 -4.32
N GLN A 62 -8.22 -3.19 -5.51
CA GLN A 62 -7.36 -3.60 -6.62
C GLN A 62 -5.87 -3.41 -6.29
N HIS A 63 -5.52 -2.26 -5.69
CA HIS A 63 -4.15 -2.00 -5.25
C HIS A 63 -3.72 -2.93 -4.10
N GLN A 64 -4.60 -3.26 -3.16
CA GLN A 64 -4.31 -4.26 -2.13
C GLN A 64 -4.02 -5.64 -2.73
N ARG A 65 -4.82 -6.09 -3.71
CA ARG A 65 -4.55 -7.35 -4.43
C ARG A 65 -3.24 -7.32 -5.21
N ARG A 66 -2.90 -6.16 -5.79
CA ARG A 66 -1.60 -6.00 -6.46
C ARG A 66 -0.45 -6.09 -5.45
N ARG A 67 -0.56 -5.44 -4.29
CA ARG A 67 0.40 -5.54 -3.19
C ARG A 67 0.59 -7.00 -2.78
N MET A 68 -0.48 -7.73 -2.50
CA MET A 68 -0.40 -9.14 -2.07
C MET A 68 0.30 -10.02 -3.10
N ARG A 69 -0.03 -9.89 -4.40
CA ARG A 69 0.66 -10.65 -5.45
C ARG A 69 2.15 -10.36 -5.52
N MET A 70 2.54 -9.08 -5.41
CA MET A 70 3.96 -8.72 -5.38
C MET A 70 4.66 -9.31 -4.16
N GLU A 71 4.00 -9.37 -3.00
CA GLU A 71 4.53 -9.97 -1.78
C GLU A 71 4.60 -11.52 -1.86
N GLU A 72 3.71 -12.16 -2.60
CA GLU A 72 3.79 -13.60 -2.89
C GLU A 72 4.98 -13.93 -3.81
N GLU A 73 5.18 -13.13 -4.86
CA GLU A 73 6.30 -13.27 -5.79
C GLU A 73 7.65 -12.89 -5.16
N HIS A 74 7.63 -11.89 -4.27
CA HIS A 74 8.80 -11.37 -3.57
C HIS A 74 8.52 -11.22 -2.07
N PRO A 75 8.61 -12.31 -1.28
CA PRO A 75 8.29 -12.31 0.16
C PRO A 75 9.05 -11.27 0.99
N LEU A 76 10.25 -10.89 0.53
CA LEU A 76 11.06 -9.85 1.16
C LEU A 76 10.32 -8.51 1.23
N LEU A 77 9.48 -8.18 0.24
CA LEU A 77 8.68 -6.94 0.23
C LEU A 77 7.77 -6.83 1.46
N ALA A 78 7.10 -7.94 1.83
CA ALA A 78 6.22 -7.98 2.99
C ALA A 78 6.99 -7.69 4.27
N VAL A 79 8.20 -8.25 4.41
CA VAL A 79 9.06 -8.02 5.58
C VAL A 79 9.53 -6.57 5.65
N LEU A 80 10.03 -6.02 4.54
CA LEU A 80 10.57 -4.65 4.49
C LEU A 80 9.48 -3.58 4.71
N SER A 81 8.23 -3.90 4.37
CA SER A 81 7.09 -2.98 4.55
C SER A 81 6.55 -2.90 5.98
N ARG A 82 6.95 -3.81 6.88
CA ARG A 82 6.46 -3.85 8.28
C ARG A 82 6.94 -2.63 9.07
N PRO A 83 6.14 -2.09 10.01
CA PRO A 83 6.61 -1.02 10.90
C PRO A 83 7.88 -1.43 11.68
N ALA A 84 8.77 -0.49 11.96
CA ALA A 84 9.92 -0.76 12.83
C ALA A 84 9.44 -1.28 14.21
N GLY A 85 10.07 -2.36 14.69
CA GLY A 85 9.69 -2.99 15.97
C GLY A 85 8.51 -3.97 15.89
N TRP A 86 7.97 -4.24 14.69
CA TRP A 86 6.94 -5.27 14.50
C TRP A 86 7.50 -6.67 14.79
N ARG A 87 6.99 -7.35 15.83
CA ARG A 87 7.40 -8.70 16.26
C ARG A 87 6.42 -9.82 15.86
N GLY A 88 5.39 -9.52 15.06
CA GLY A 88 4.44 -10.53 14.61
C GLY A 88 5.03 -11.38 13.49
N ASN A 89 4.91 -12.71 13.60
CA ASN A 89 5.26 -13.68 12.55
C ASN A 89 4.54 -13.35 11.24
#